data_AF-A0A8S2E035-F1
#
_entry.id   AF-A0A8S2E035-F1
#
_cell.length_a   1.000
_cell.length_b   1.000
_cell.length_c   1.000
_cell.angle_alpha   90.00
_cell.angle_beta   90.00
_cell.angle_gamma   90.00
#
_symmetry.space_group_name_H-M   'P 1'
#
loop_
_entity.id
_entity.type
_entity.pdbx_description
1 polymer ?
#
loop_
_entity_poly.entity_id
_entity_poly.type
_entity_poly.pdbx_seq_one_letter_code
_entity_poly.pdbx_strand_id
1 'polypeptide(L)' 'RHETANINDFCAGIANRGASIRIPRQVGEDGCGYLEDRRPASNCDPYAVTDILVRTICLNEQDDTSN' A
#
# COMPACT_ATOMS: atom_id res chain seq x y z
N ARG A 1 -12.46 -15.75 -4.79
CA ARG A 1 -11.90 -14.86 -3.74
C ARG A 1 -10.81 -14.06 -4.42
N HIS A 2 -11.04 -12.77 -4.67
CA HIS A 2 -10.15 -11.93 -5.48
C HIS A 2 -8.85 -11.62 -4.73
N GLU A 3 -7.78 -11.38 -5.48
CA GLU A 3 -6.37 -11.42 -5.05
C GLU A 3 -5.93 -10.32 -4.08
N THR A 4 -6.84 -9.55 -3.46
CA THR A 4 -6.52 -8.39 -2.60
C THR A 4 -7.42 -8.37 -1.36
N ALA A 5 -7.02 -7.59 -0.35
CA ALA A 5 -7.80 -7.42 0.87
C ALA A 5 -9.11 -6.67 0.62
N ASN A 6 -10.03 -6.76 1.58
CA ASN A 6 -11.26 -5.96 1.58
C ASN A 6 -10.91 -4.46 1.61
N ILE A 7 -11.68 -3.63 0.90
CA ILE A 7 -11.44 -2.19 0.78
C ILE A 7 -11.51 -1.45 2.14
N ASN A 8 -12.32 -1.97 3.07
CA ASN A 8 -12.49 -1.36 4.39
C ASN A 8 -11.45 -1.81 5.42
N ASP A 9 -10.68 -2.86 5.10
CA ASP A 9 -9.74 -3.47 6.04
C ASP A 9 -8.31 -3.30 5.54
N PHE A 10 -7.48 -2.58 6.29
CA PHE A 10 -6.07 -2.46 5.98
C PHE A 10 -5.27 -3.62 6.57
N CYS A 11 -4.44 -4.28 5.75
CA CYS A 11 -3.52 -5.32 6.22
C CYS A 11 -2.23 -5.38 5.39
N ALA A 12 -1.14 -5.80 6.02
CA ALA A 12 0.17 -5.96 5.38
C ALA A 12 0.77 -7.34 5.71
N GLY A 13 1.57 -7.92 4.80
CA GLY A 13 2.24 -9.19 5.07
C GLY A 13 3.34 -9.59 4.09
N ILE A 14 4.29 -10.40 4.57
CA ILE A 14 5.38 -10.96 3.76
C ILE A 14 4.83 -12.07 2.87
N ALA A 15 5.08 -11.96 1.57
CA ALA A 15 4.60 -12.87 0.52
C ALA A 15 3.08 -13.09 0.48
N ASN A 16 2.29 -12.29 1.23
CA ASN A 16 0.84 -12.42 1.28
C ASN A 16 0.21 -11.67 0.12
N ARG A 17 -0.30 -12.39 -0.87
CA ARG A 17 -1.01 -11.78 -2.00
C ARG A 17 -2.37 -11.20 -1.56
N GLY A 18 -3.07 -11.83 -0.63
CA GLY A 18 -4.37 -11.34 -0.16
C GLY A 18 -4.33 -10.11 0.75
N ALA A 19 -3.16 -9.52 1.00
CA ALA A 19 -3.01 -8.33 1.82
C ALA A 19 -3.20 -7.04 1.01
N SER A 20 -3.49 -5.92 1.69
CA SER A 20 -3.55 -4.59 1.08
C SER A 20 -2.16 -4.15 0.61
N ILE A 21 -1.14 -4.34 1.48
CA ILE A 21 0.27 -4.13 1.17
C ILE A 21 1.02 -5.46 1.21
N ARG A 22 1.78 -5.76 0.15
CA ARG A 22 2.64 -6.95 0.08
C ARG A 22 4.10 -6.57 0.20
N ILE A 23 4.81 -7.26 1.08
CA ILE A 23 6.28 -7.24 1.13
C ILE A 23 6.77 -8.50 0.40
N PRO A 24 7.52 -8.39 -0.70
CA PRO A 24 8.08 -9.56 -1.37
C PRO A 24 8.93 -10.40 -0.41
N ARG A 25 8.95 -11.73 -0.59
CA ARG A 25 9.71 -12.63 0.30
C ARG A 25 11.18 -12.22 0.36
N GLN A 26 11.79 -11.97 -0.79
CA GLN A 26 13.18 -11.54 -0.90
C GLN A 26 13.45 -10.27 -0.09
N VAL A 27 12.56 -9.27 -0.18
CA VAL A 27 12.68 -8.02 0.60
C VAL A 27 12.58 -8.27 2.09
N GLY A 28 11.69 -9.19 2.50
CA GLY A 28 11.56 -9.59 3.91
C GLY A 28 12.79 -10.35 4.43
N GLU A 29 13.43 -11.15 3.58
CA GLU A 29 14.67 -11.88 3.90
C GLU A 29 15.89 -10.93 3.95
N ASP A 30 15.99 -10.00 3.01
CA ASP A 30 17.11 -9.05 2.88
C ASP A 30 17.00 -7.87 3.86
N GLY A 31 15.81 -7.63 4.42
CA GLY A 31 15.54 -6.50 5.33
C GLY A 31 15.54 -5.13 4.64
N CYS A 32 15.70 -5.07 3.32
CA CYS A 32 15.66 -3.85 2.53
C CYS A 32 15.08 -4.11 1.13
N GLY A 33 14.59 -3.05 0.48
CA GLY A 33 13.96 -3.14 -0.84
C GLY A 33 12.71 -2.28 -0.94
N TYR A 34 11.57 -2.89 -1.29
CA TYR A 34 10.33 -2.18 -1.58
C TYR A 34 9.08 -2.89 -1.05
N LEU A 35 7.99 -2.13 -0.91
CA LEU A 35 6.64 -2.63 -0.68
C LEU A 35 5.80 -2.52 -1.95
N GLU A 36 4.75 -3.33 -2.07
CA GLU A 36 3.78 -3.25 -3.16
C GLU A 36 2.40 -2.91 -2.58
N ASP A 37 1.88 -1.73 -2.90
CA ASP A 37 0.49 -1.38 -2.62
C ASP A 37 -0.43 -1.98 -3.69
N ARG A 38 -1.32 -2.89 -3.27
CA ARG A 38 -2.20 -3.67 -4.17
C ARG A 38 -3.64 -3.17 -4.15
N ARG A 39 -3.89 -2.01 -3.54
CA ARG A 39 -5.21 -1.36 -3.47
C ARG A 39 -5.59 -0.54 -4.71
N PRO A 40 -4.66 0.12 -5.42
CA PRO A 40 -5.02 0.90 -6.61
C PRO A 40 -5.71 0.03 -7.67
N ALA A 41 -6.89 0.46 -8.11
CA ALA A 41 -7.62 -0.18 -9.20
C ALA A 41 -6.93 0.08 -10.55
N SER A 42 -7.18 -0.76 -11.55
CA SER A 42 -6.56 -0.64 -12.87
C SER A 42 -6.86 0.68 -13.61
N ASN A 43 -7.90 1.40 -13.20
CA ASN A 43 -8.31 2.69 -13.75
C ASN A 43 -7.90 3.89 -12.88
N CYS A 44 -7.04 3.70 -11.87
CA CYS A 44 -6.59 4.79 -11.02
C CYS A 44 -5.77 5.82 -11.80
N ASP A 45 -5.83 7.09 -11.37
CA ASP A 45 -4.89 8.11 -11.84
C ASP A 45 -3.50 7.84 -11.21
N PRO A 46 -2.48 7.52 -12.01
CA PRO A 46 -1.15 7.23 -11.48
C PRO A 46 -0.55 8.40 -10.72
N TYR A 47 -0.82 9.65 -11.12
CA TYR A 47 -0.25 10.83 -10.46
C TYR A 47 -0.86 11.00 -9.07
N ALA A 48 -2.18 10.90 -8.95
CA ALA A 48 -2.86 10.99 -7.66
C ALA A 48 -2.41 9.88 -6.69
N VAL A 49 -2.26 8.64 -7.18
CA VAL A 49 -1.79 7.53 -6.34
C VAL A 49 -0.37 7.76 -5.84
N THR A 50 0.55 8.18 -6.71
CA THR A 50 1.93 8.45 -6.31
C THR A 50 2.05 9.63 -5.34
N ASP A 51 1.26 10.68 -5.54
CA ASP A 51 1.24 11.86 -4.67
C ASP A 51 0.80 11.49 -3.25
N ILE A 52 -0.31 10.75 -3.13
CA ILE A 52 -0.82 10.28 -1.82
C ILE A 52 0.21 9.39 -1.12
N LEU A 53 0.84 8.44 -1.84
CA LEU A 53 1.85 7.57 -1.25
C LEU A 53 3.03 8.37 -0.67
N VAL A 54 3.54 9.35 -1.41
CA VAL A 54 4.67 10.18 -0.95
C VAL A 54 4.27 11.06 0.22
N ARG A 55 3.09 11.70 0.17
CA ARG A 55 2.57 12.54 1.26
C ARG A 55 2.43 11.76 2.56
N THR A 56 1.79 10.60 2.52
CA THR A 56 1.56 9.79 3.71
C THR A 56 2.85 9.19 4.27
N ILE A 57 3.75 8.68 3.42
CA ILE A 57 4.93 7.91 3.88
C ILE A 57 6.13 8.80 4.17
N CYS A 58 6.38 9.82 3.35
CA CYS A 58 7.60 10.62 3.41
C CYS A 58 7.38 11.98 4.08
N LEU A 59 6.18 12.54 4.00
CA LEU A 59 5.86 13.87 4.52
C LEU A 59 5.06 13.82 5.83
N ASN A 60 4.61 12.64 6.26
CA ASN A 60 3.76 12.44 7.46
C ASN A 60 2.54 13.36 7.49
N GLU A 61 2.01 13.72 6.32
CA GLU A 61 0.78 14.51 6.24
C GLU A 61 -0.37 13.64 6.78
N GLN A 62 -0.98 14.10 7.86
CA GLN A 62 -2.26 13.58 8.32
C GLN A 62 -3.34 14.48 7.69
N ASP A 63 -4.34 13.87 7.06
CA ASP A 63 -5.54 14.62 6.72
C ASP A 63 -6.13 15.12 8.03
N ASP A 64 -5.96 16.41 8.32
CA ASP A 64 -6.66 17.12 9.38
C ASP A 64 -8.14 17.22 8.98
N THR A 65 -8.83 16.08 8.94
CA THR A 65 -10.29 16.01 8.96
C THR A 65 -10.77 16.20 10.40
N SER A 66 -10.33 17.30 11.01
CA SER A 66 -10.96 17.88 12.20
C SER A 66 -11.92 18.96 11.74
N ASN A 67 -13.11 18.53 11.30
CA ASN A 67 -14.35 19.31 11.40
C ASN A 67 -15.55 18.38 11.60
#